data_AF-A0A4Q6BDA9-F1
#
_entry.id   AF-A0A4Q6BDA9-F1
#
_cell.length_a   1.000
_cell.length_b   1.000
_cell.length_c   1.000
_cell.angle_alpha   90.00
_cell.angle_beta   90.00
_cell.angle_gamma   90.00
#
_symmetry.space_group_name_H-M   'P 1'
#
loop_
_entity.id
_entity.type
_entity.pdbx_description
1 polymer ?
#
loop_
_entity_poly.entity_id
_entity_poly.type
_entity_poly.pdbx_seq_one_letter_code
_entity_poly.pdbx_strand_id
1 'polypeptide(L)'
;MKAYRQALKDSWVQNPVSCHTLAHLLGVPLPASVTSLMGKLEEPQQVNLHANIVTPEGFPLGGWVEVTLRSDGSYTFKGNMRATGFTSYHFGLQVFIKAAGGIVLAAFHEGRSFGTDTPGDRNNSWEENLENPALKLLWTFIRTDAVLETRLHAEISGVAGTLWDVLKIGLETVAGYVVAGPVGAVIVLGSELGSAAGIAPASPGAFAGIAVIGGMVYVMGPQMLLPAIVSGVAVGHAVNSAIGFRTLTQEERDFARKVFFDKLPYDRIRITNLSHSGGRKFVLPNPIDGSILVNMGDAYSNPDPIRYTSGEYPIPGQVFIHELTHAWQIGNTSFMPGLICDSILHRDYSYRDENNLSNTDWSRRSWSSFNLEQQAHIIDDWFQVYSADLNSVLALNDPAFHFITENVRTGRD
;
A
#
# COMPACT_ATOMS: atom_id res chain seq x y z
N MET A 1 27.64 18.58 7.85
CA MET A 1 27.04 18.83 6.52
C MET A 1 26.88 17.50 5.81
N LYS A 2 25.64 17.03 5.59
CA LYS A 2 25.40 15.89 4.69
C LYS A 2 25.87 16.27 3.29
N ALA A 3 26.47 15.34 2.54
CA ALA A 3 26.79 15.60 1.14
C ALA A 3 25.50 15.75 0.33
N TYR A 4 25.44 16.66 -0.65
CA TYR A 4 24.27 16.88 -1.51
C TYR A 4 23.68 15.59 -2.11
N ARG A 5 24.53 14.62 -2.48
CA ARG A 5 24.10 13.29 -2.93
C ARG A 5 23.35 12.51 -1.84
N GLN A 6 23.75 12.63 -0.58
CA GLN A 6 23.06 11.99 0.54
C GLN A 6 21.71 12.67 0.81
N ALA A 7 21.64 14.00 0.74
CA ALA A 7 20.38 14.72 0.85
C ALA A 7 19.41 14.33 -0.29
N LEU A 8 19.89 14.19 -1.53
CA LEU A 8 19.08 13.68 -2.65
C LEU A 8 18.61 12.24 -2.42
N LYS A 9 19.50 11.35 -1.95
CA LYS A 9 19.15 9.96 -1.59
C LYS A 9 18.11 9.86 -0.48
N ASP A 10 18.18 10.78 0.49
CA ASP A 10 17.25 10.85 1.62
C ASP A 10 15.97 11.62 1.25
N SER A 11 15.93 12.28 0.09
CA SER A 11 14.81 13.07 -0.39
C SER A 11 13.85 12.26 -1.27
N TRP A 12 12.69 12.85 -1.54
CA TRP A 12 11.67 12.32 -2.43
C TRP A 12 12.03 12.46 -3.94
N VAL A 13 13.14 13.13 -4.29
CA VAL A 13 13.54 13.37 -5.68
C VAL A 13 14.39 12.21 -6.20
N GLN A 14 13.78 11.37 -7.04
CA GLN A 14 14.34 10.08 -7.48
C GLN A 14 15.51 10.20 -8.49
N ASN A 15 15.67 11.34 -9.17
CA ASN A 15 16.69 11.51 -10.22
C ASN A 15 17.58 12.72 -9.97
N PRO A 16 18.90 12.62 -10.21
CA PRO A 16 19.81 13.75 -10.13
C PRO A 16 19.46 14.76 -11.23
N VAL A 17 18.70 15.79 -10.86
CA VAL A 17 18.37 16.92 -11.71
C VAL A 17 19.40 18.05 -11.51
N SER A 18 19.55 18.91 -12.52
CA SER A 18 20.41 20.08 -12.40
C SER A 18 19.95 20.96 -11.23
N CYS A 19 20.88 21.71 -10.60
CA CYS A 19 20.50 22.64 -9.51
C CYS A 19 19.45 23.66 -9.96
N HIS A 20 19.44 24.04 -11.24
CA HIS A 20 18.43 24.92 -11.83
C HIS A 20 17.06 24.23 -11.89
N THR A 21 17.00 23.00 -12.37
CA THR A 21 15.76 22.20 -12.43
C THR A 21 15.24 21.95 -11.01
N LEU A 22 16.14 21.65 -10.07
CA LEU A 22 15.79 21.44 -8.67
C LEU A 22 15.27 22.71 -8.02
N ALA A 23 15.89 23.87 -8.27
CA ALA A 23 15.41 25.16 -7.78
C ALA A 23 14.00 25.45 -8.29
N HIS A 24 13.74 25.20 -9.57
CA HIS A 24 12.41 25.36 -10.15
C HIS A 24 11.38 24.39 -9.56
N LEU A 25 11.76 23.13 -9.35
CA LEU A 25 10.92 22.09 -8.73
C LEU A 25 10.58 22.43 -7.27
N LEU A 26 11.54 22.98 -6.54
CA LEU A 26 11.43 23.32 -5.11
C LEU A 26 10.90 24.74 -4.87
N GLY A 27 10.59 25.51 -5.92
CA GLY A 27 10.18 26.92 -5.81
C GLY A 27 11.23 27.83 -5.19
N VAL A 28 12.52 27.49 -5.31
CA VAL A 28 13.64 28.30 -4.81
C VAL A 28 14.03 29.35 -5.84
N PRO A 29 14.04 30.65 -5.49
CA PRO A 29 14.46 31.71 -6.39
C PRO A 29 15.90 31.50 -6.88
N LEU A 30 16.15 31.80 -8.15
CA LEU A 30 17.51 31.76 -8.72
C LEU A 30 18.23 33.10 -8.53
N PRO A 31 19.56 33.09 -8.28
CA PRO A 31 20.43 31.92 -8.16
C PRO A 31 20.26 31.19 -6.81
N ALA A 32 20.00 29.88 -6.86
CA ALA A 32 19.82 29.06 -5.67
C ALA A 32 21.17 28.52 -5.16
N SER A 33 21.45 28.67 -3.86
CA SER A 33 22.61 28.04 -3.24
C SER A 33 22.34 26.55 -2.96
N VAL A 34 23.38 25.72 -2.96
CA VAL A 34 23.27 24.30 -2.55
C VAL A 34 22.68 24.17 -1.15
N THR A 35 23.03 25.08 -0.23
CA THR A 35 22.46 25.13 1.13
C THR A 35 20.96 25.42 1.11
N SER A 36 20.49 26.35 0.28
CA SER A 36 19.06 26.66 0.14
C SER A 36 18.27 25.51 -0.48
N LEU A 37 18.88 24.80 -1.43
CA LEU A 37 18.28 23.60 -2.04
C LEU A 37 18.23 22.43 -1.05
N MET A 38 19.29 22.22 -0.28
CA MET A 38 19.34 21.20 0.76
C MET A 38 18.32 21.47 1.86
N GLY A 39 18.22 22.71 2.35
CA GLY A 39 17.20 23.08 3.33
C GLY A 39 15.78 22.78 2.84
N LYS A 40 15.50 23.05 1.55
CA LYS A 40 14.20 22.73 0.94
C LYS A 40 13.96 21.25 0.66
N LEU A 41 15.02 20.47 0.44
CA LEU A 41 14.93 19.01 0.34
C LEU A 41 14.70 18.35 1.70
N GLU A 42 15.18 18.97 2.78
CA GLU A 42 15.04 18.50 4.16
C GLU A 42 13.69 18.89 4.79
N GLU A 43 13.00 19.89 4.24
CA GLU A 43 11.63 20.23 4.64
C GLU A 43 10.64 19.13 4.20
N PRO A 44 9.84 18.56 5.13
CA PRO A 44 8.79 17.62 4.78
C PRO A 44 7.79 18.27 3.82
N GLN A 45 7.47 17.58 2.73
CA GLN A 45 6.32 17.98 1.92
C GLN A 45 5.05 17.77 2.75
N GLN A 46 4.03 18.59 2.51
CA GLN A 46 2.76 18.51 3.22
C GLN A 46 1.57 18.58 2.28
N VAL A 47 0.52 17.84 2.63
CA VAL A 47 -0.80 17.89 2.00
C VAL A 47 -1.77 18.35 3.07
N ASN A 48 -2.42 19.50 2.83
CA ASN A 48 -3.39 20.10 3.74
C ASN A 48 -4.79 19.92 3.17
N LEU A 49 -5.66 19.27 3.92
CA LEU A 49 -7.02 18.95 3.53
C LEU A 49 -7.99 19.53 4.55
N HIS A 50 -9.07 20.14 4.07
CA HIS A 50 -10.09 20.77 4.91
C HIS A 50 -11.48 20.39 4.43
N ALA A 51 -12.39 20.10 5.37
CA ALA A 51 -13.82 19.94 5.10
C ALA A 51 -14.66 20.64 6.16
N ASN A 52 -15.76 21.24 5.72
CA ASN A 52 -16.80 21.73 6.61
C ASN A 52 -17.78 20.60 6.91
N ILE A 53 -18.16 20.45 8.17
CA ILE A 53 -19.14 19.46 8.61
C ILE A 53 -20.49 20.17 8.74
N VAL A 54 -21.39 19.85 7.82
CA VAL A 54 -22.75 20.40 7.77
C VAL A 54 -23.73 19.26 7.98
N THR A 55 -24.67 19.47 8.90
CA THR A 55 -25.77 18.56 9.17
C THR A 55 -27.05 19.03 8.48
N PRO A 56 -28.01 18.12 8.24
CA PRO A 56 -29.32 18.49 7.69
C PRO A 56 -30.09 19.47 8.59
N GLU A 57 -31.06 20.16 7.99
CA GLU A 57 -31.98 21.03 8.75
C GLU A 57 -32.65 20.27 9.91
N GLY A 58 -32.70 20.91 11.08
CA GLY A 58 -33.23 20.31 12.31
C GLY A 58 -32.18 19.62 13.20
N PHE A 59 -30.93 19.47 12.74
CA PHE A 59 -29.82 18.98 13.55
C PHE A 59 -28.83 20.14 13.81
N PRO A 60 -28.97 20.90 14.91
CA PRO A 60 -28.10 22.05 15.19
C PRO A 60 -26.71 21.63 15.72
N LEU A 61 -25.98 20.83 14.96
CA LEU A 61 -24.61 20.38 15.20
C LEU A 61 -23.79 20.59 13.93
N GLY A 62 -22.71 21.33 13.98
CA GLY A 62 -21.86 21.56 12.80
C GLY A 62 -20.42 21.82 13.18
N GLY A 63 -19.54 21.88 12.20
CA GLY A 63 -18.12 21.98 12.50
C GLY A 63 -17.22 22.03 11.28
N TRP A 64 -15.96 21.70 11.51
CA TRP A 64 -14.95 21.55 10.47
C TRP A 64 -13.88 20.56 10.91
N VAL A 65 -13.14 20.07 9.93
CA VAL A 65 -12.04 19.14 10.12
C VAL A 65 -10.91 19.45 9.15
N GLU A 66 -9.67 19.35 9.64
CA GLU A 66 -8.45 19.55 8.88
C GLU A 66 -7.50 18.36 9.11
N VAL A 67 -6.94 17.85 8.02
CA VAL A 67 -5.88 16.84 8.05
C VAL A 67 -4.66 17.38 7.32
N THR A 68 -3.53 17.45 8.01
CA THR A 68 -2.23 17.74 7.44
C THR A 68 -1.39 16.47 7.41
N LEU A 69 -1.07 15.95 6.23
CA LEU A 69 -0.20 14.78 6.06
C LEU A 69 1.21 15.26 5.65
N ARG A 70 2.27 14.65 6.18
CA ARG A 70 3.66 15.03 5.85
C ARG A 70 4.50 13.86 5.36
N SER A 71 5.47 14.15 4.49
CA SER A 71 6.33 13.16 3.83
C SER A 71 7.28 12.43 4.78
N ASP A 72 7.52 12.97 5.97
CA ASP A 72 8.35 12.34 7.00
C ASP A 72 7.60 11.27 7.79
N GLY A 73 6.29 11.14 7.60
CA GLY A 73 5.43 10.22 8.32
C GLY A 73 4.60 10.89 9.41
N SER A 74 4.84 12.16 9.73
CA SER A 74 4.01 12.89 10.69
C SER A 74 2.70 13.36 10.06
N TYR A 75 1.67 13.49 10.88
CA TYR A 75 0.41 14.11 10.49
C TYR A 75 -0.25 14.85 11.65
N THR A 76 -1.10 15.80 11.29
CA THR A 76 -1.96 16.51 12.23
C THR A 76 -3.40 16.26 11.84
N PHE A 77 -4.21 15.77 12.77
CA PHE A 77 -5.65 15.59 12.61
C PHE A 77 -6.36 16.46 13.64
N LYS A 78 -7.08 17.48 13.18
CA LYS A 78 -7.73 18.44 14.07
C LYS A 78 -9.09 18.85 13.55
N GLY A 79 -9.92 19.38 14.44
CA GLY A 79 -11.21 19.90 14.05
C GLY A 79 -11.95 20.54 15.20
N ASN A 80 -13.18 20.94 14.91
CA ASN A 80 -14.09 21.45 15.91
C ASN A 80 -15.53 21.13 15.54
N MET A 81 -16.27 20.56 16.49
CA MET A 81 -17.73 20.40 16.41
C MET A 81 -18.41 21.31 17.43
N ARG A 82 -19.56 21.87 17.06
CA ARG A 82 -20.33 22.79 17.89
C ARG A 82 -21.82 22.50 17.81
N ALA A 83 -22.44 22.34 18.98
CA ALA A 83 -23.89 22.31 19.12
C ALA A 83 -24.43 23.75 19.26
N THR A 84 -25.35 24.15 18.40
CA THR A 84 -25.94 25.51 18.35
C THR A 84 -27.39 25.57 18.84
N GLY A 85 -28.03 24.42 19.07
CA GLY A 85 -29.44 24.34 19.49
C GLY A 85 -29.66 23.85 20.91
N PHE A 86 -30.90 23.40 21.16
CA PHE A 86 -31.33 22.94 22.47
C PHE A 86 -30.66 21.64 22.88
N THR A 87 -30.54 20.70 21.96
CA THR A 87 -30.16 19.31 22.24
C THR A 87 -28.66 19.09 22.37
N SER A 88 -28.25 18.23 23.31
CA SER A 88 -26.88 17.73 23.45
C SER A 88 -26.61 16.52 22.57
N TYR A 89 -25.42 16.44 21.97
CA TYR A 89 -25.03 15.39 21.04
C TYR A 89 -23.80 14.61 21.49
N HIS A 90 -23.85 13.30 21.28
CA HIS A 90 -22.67 12.47 21.10
C HIS A 90 -22.46 12.30 19.61
N PHE A 91 -21.23 12.45 19.14
CA PHE A 91 -20.94 12.32 17.72
C PHE A 91 -19.69 11.49 17.47
N GLY A 92 -19.67 10.91 16.27
CA GLY A 92 -18.53 10.24 15.68
C GLY A 92 -18.29 10.78 14.28
N LEU A 93 -17.10 11.31 14.04
CA LEU A 93 -16.66 11.82 12.76
C LEU A 93 -15.69 10.81 12.13
N GLN A 94 -16.03 10.33 10.94
CA GLN A 94 -15.16 9.52 10.11
C GLN A 94 -14.61 10.39 8.99
N VAL A 95 -13.32 10.28 8.74
CA VAL A 95 -12.61 11.03 7.70
C VAL A 95 -11.91 10.05 6.80
N PHE A 96 -12.15 10.15 5.50
CA PHE A 96 -11.49 9.34 4.47
C PHE A 96 -10.72 10.26 3.54
N ILE A 97 -9.46 9.94 3.28
CA ILE A 97 -8.63 10.64 2.31
C ILE A 97 -8.35 9.67 1.18
N LYS A 98 -8.98 9.88 0.03
CA LYS A 98 -8.73 9.10 -1.17
C LYS A 98 -7.55 9.71 -1.90
N ALA A 99 -6.53 8.92 -2.18
CA ALA A 99 -5.35 9.32 -2.91
C ALA A 99 -5.16 8.45 -4.16
N ALA A 100 -4.20 8.84 -4.99
CA ALA A 100 -3.84 8.08 -6.18
C ALA A 100 -3.53 6.61 -5.85
N GLY A 101 -3.79 5.75 -6.82
CA GLY A 101 -3.51 4.32 -6.70
C GLY A 101 -4.45 3.54 -5.80
N GLY A 102 -5.64 4.08 -5.55
CA GLY A 102 -6.63 3.43 -4.68
C GLY A 102 -6.14 3.36 -3.24
N ILE A 103 -5.35 4.32 -2.78
CA ILE A 103 -4.99 4.44 -1.36
C ILE A 103 -6.10 5.22 -0.66
N VAL A 104 -6.57 4.71 0.47
CA VAL A 104 -7.53 5.40 1.34
C VAL A 104 -6.93 5.55 2.72
N LEU A 105 -6.78 6.78 3.21
CA LEU A 105 -6.45 7.00 4.61
C LEU A 105 -7.75 7.19 5.39
N ALA A 106 -7.86 6.63 6.59
CA ALA A 106 -9.05 6.72 7.42
C ALA A 106 -8.68 7.27 8.80
N ALA A 107 -9.30 8.35 9.25
CA ALA A 107 -9.17 8.87 10.61
C ALA A 107 -10.55 8.92 11.27
N PHE A 108 -10.59 8.80 12.59
CA PHE A 108 -11.83 8.80 13.36
C PHE A 108 -11.67 9.75 14.54
N HIS A 109 -12.72 10.51 14.86
CA HIS A 109 -12.79 11.30 16.09
C HIS A 109 -14.14 11.12 16.73
N GLU A 110 -14.18 10.89 18.04
CA GLU A 110 -15.40 10.88 18.82
C GLU A 110 -15.45 12.05 19.80
N GLY A 111 -16.65 12.56 20.06
CA GLY A 111 -16.80 13.66 20.99
C GLY A 111 -18.22 13.89 21.44
N ARG A 112 -18.35 14.86 22.35
CA ARG A 112 -19.63 15.34 22.84
C ARG A 112 -19.70 16.85 22.69
N SER A 113 -20.87 17.34 22.30
CA SER A 113 -21.16 18.77 22.22
C SER A 113 -22.50 19.04 22.88
N PHE A 114 -22.50 19.86 23.92
CA PHE A 114 -23.68 20.08 24.74
C PHE A 114 -24.60 21.17 24.16
N GLY A 115 -25.90 20.94 24.23
CA GLY A 115 -26.94 21.88 23.88
C GLY A 115 -27.20 22.88 25.01
N THR A 116 -28.38 23.51 25.03
CA THR A 116 -28.84 24.26 26.22
C THR A 116 -29.57 23.36 27.23
N ASP A 117 -29.93 22.14 26.84
CA ASP A 117 -30.69 21.16 27.62
C ASP A 117 -29.89 20.59 28.81
N THR A 118 -28.58 20.46 28.64
CA THR A 118 -27.67 19.86 29.63
C THR A 118 -26.47 20.78 29.86
N PRO A 119 -26.05 21.02 31.12
CA PRO A 119 -24.81 21.76 31.40
C PRO A 119 -23.59 21.07 30.78
N GLY A 120 -22.80 21.81 30.00
CA GLY A 120 -21.54 21.34 29.44
C GLY A 120 -21.03 22.22 28.29
N ASP A 121 -19.87 21.86 27.74
CA ASP A 121 -19.24 22.63 26.66
C ASP A 121 -19.94 22.42 25.31
N ARG A 122 -20.34 23.53 24.71
CA ARG A 122 -21.00 23.52 23.40
C ARG A 122 -20.04 23.27 22.23
N ASN A 123 -18.74 23.38 22.48
CA ASN A 123 -17.68 23.18 21.51
C ASN A 123 -16.85 21.96 21.91
N ASN A 124 -16.50 21.15 20.91
CA ASN A 124 -15.55 20.07 21.03
C ASN A 124 -14.46 20.30 19.99
N SER A 125 -13.34 20.87 20.42
CA SER A 125 -12.15 21.05 19.59
C SER A 125 -11.14 19.95 19.92
N TRP A 126 -10.48 19.42 18.90
CA TRP A 126 -9.39 18.45 19.08
C TRP A 126 -8.25 18.77 18.13
N GLU A 127 -7.05 18.35 18.53
CA GLU A 127 -5.86 18.35 17.70
C GLU A 127 -4.96 17.20 18.12
N GLU A 128 -4.68 16.31 17.17
CA GLU A 128 -3.81 15.16 17.33
C GLU A 128 -2.61 15.33 16.43
N ASN A 129 -1.43 15.33 17.02
CA ASN A 129 -0.16 15.35 16.31
C ASN A 129 0.48 13.97 16.49
N LEU A 130 0.46 13.19 15.42
CA LEU A 130 0.80 11.77 15.44
C LEU A 130 1.77 11.44 14.29
N GLU A 131 2.32 10.24 14.33
CA GLU A 131 3.18 9.71 13.28
C GLU A 131 2.61 8.39 12.77
N ASN A 132 2.72 8.15 11.47
CA ASN A 132 2.40 6.86 10.85
C ASN A 132 3.44 6.56 9.75
N PRO A 133 4.32 5.57 9.95
CA PRO A 133 5.36 5.21 8.98
C PRO A 133 4.85 4.87 7.57
N ALA A 134 3.59 4.42 7.43
CA ALA A 134 3.00 4.15 6.11
C ALA A 134 2.86 5.42 5.26
N LEU A 135 2.65 6.58 5.88
CA LEU A 135 2.59 7.86 5.18
C LEU A 135 3.90 8.14 4.45
N LYS A 136 5.03 7.85 5.10
CA LYS A 136 6.36 7.99 4.50
C LYS A 136 6.58 7.00 3.35
N LEU A 137 6.17 5.74 3.55
CA LEU A 137 6.32 4.68 2.54
C LEU A 137 5.47 4.97 1.27
N LEU A 138 4.26 5.47 1.46
CA LEU A 138 3.27 5.66 0.40
C LEU A 138 3.16 7.12 -0.06
N TRP A 139 4.09 7.98 0.36
CA TRP A 139 4.01 9.44 0.18
C TRP A 139 3.78 9.86 -1.27
N THR A 140 4.44 9.19 -2.22
CA THR A 140 4.32 9.49 -3.66
C THR A 140 2.88 9.38 -4.17
N PHE A 141 2.14 8.39 -3.67
CA PHE A 141 0.73 8.20 -3.99
C PHE A 141 -0.16 9.18 -3.22
N ILE A 142 0.10 9.34 -1.92
CA ILE A 142 -0.67 10.20 -1.02
C ILE A 142 -0.67 11.66 -1.49
N ARG A 143 0.48 12.17 -1.94
CA ARG A 143 0.59 13.57 -2.39
C ARG A 143 -0.10 13.87 -3.71
N THR A 144 -0.59 12.86 -4.41
CA THR A 144 -1.19 12.98 -5.74
C THR A 144 -2.70 12.88 -5.61
N ASP A 145 -3.39 13.99 -5.93
CA ASP A 145 -4.86 14.10 -5.96
C ASP A 145 -5.58 13.62 -4.70
N ALA A 146 -5.03 13.92 -3.52
CA ALA A 146 -5.67 13.62 -2.25
C ALA A 146 -7.00 14.39 -2.10
N VAL A 147 -8.10 13.65 -1.90
CA VAL A 147 -9.44 14.20 -1.68
C VAL A 147 -9.97 13.74 -0.33
N LEU A 148 -10.46 14.70 0.45
CA LEU A 148 -11.05 14.50 1.77
C LEU A 148 -12.55 14.25 1.64
N GLU A 149 -13.03 13.19 2.27
CA GLU A 149 -14.44 12.86 2.44
C GLU A 149 -14.74 12.65 3.93
N THR A 150 -15.92 13.06 4.36
CA THR A 150 -16.32 13.00 5.77
C THR A 150 -17.66 12.32 5.93
N ARG A 151 -17.81 11.51 6.98
CA ARG A 151 -19.11 10.95 7.40
C ARG A 151 -19.33 11.25 8.87
N LEU A 152 -20.39 11.97 9.18
CA LEU A 152 -20.78 12.28 10.55
C LEU A 152 -21.91 11.36 10.98
N HIS A 153 -21.75 10.74 12.14
CA HIS A 153 -22.82 10.10 12.88
C HIS A 153 -23.03 10.91 14.16
N ALA A 154 -24.26 11.30 14.45
CA ALA A 154 -24.59 12.07 15.65
C ALA A 154 -25.90 11.57 16.24
N GLU A 155 -25.88 11.35 17.56
CA GLU A 155 -27.03 10.89 18.32
C GLU A 155 -27.35 11.88 19.44
N ILE A 156 -28.64 12.01 19.74
CA ILE A 156 -29.12 12.81 20.85
C ILE A 156 -28.77 12.11 22.16
N SER A 157 -28.07 12.82 23.05
CA SER A 157 -27.64 12.31 24.35
C SER A 157 -28.85 11.83 25.16
N GLY A 158 -28.89 10.55 25.54
CA GLY A 158 -29.95 9.99 26.39
C GLY A 158 -30.98 9.09 25.69
N VAL A 159 -30.90 8.93 24.36
CA VAL A 159 -31.60 7.87 23.63
C VAL A 159 -30.59 6.73 23.42
N ALA A 160 -30.96 5.50 23.79
CA ALA A 160 -30.04 4.36 23.89
C ALA A 160 -29.49 3.89 22.52
N GLY A 161 -28.40 4.51 22.08
CA GLY A 161 -27.45 3.98 21.09
C GLY A 161 -26.06 4.01 21.71
N THR A 162 -25.32 2.90 21.62
CA THR A 162 -23.96 2.81 22.18
C THR A 162 -22.94 3.14 21.11
N LEU A 163 -22.09 4.14 21.40
CA LEU A 163 -20.95 4.65 20.61
C LEU A 163 -20.04 3.57 19.97
N TRP A 164 -20.09 2.33 20.48
CA TRP A 164 -19.53 1.12 19.85
C TRP A 164 -19.91 0.96 18.37
N ASP A 165 -21.07 1.48 17.95
CA ASP A 165 -21.49 1.41 16.55
C ASP A 165 -20.65 2.31 15.64
N VAL A 166 -20.07 3.44 16.08
CA VAL A 166 -19.27 4.30 15.20
C VAL A 166 -17.93 3.66 14.84
N LEU A 167 -17.21 3.13 15.83
CA LEU A 167 -15.96 2.39 15.61
C LEU A 167 -16.23 1.14 14.76
N LYS A 168 -17.34 0.45 15.02
CA LYS A 168 -17.77 -0.70 14.23
C LYS A 168 -18.14 -0.33 12.80
N ILE A 169 -18.91 0.74 12.57
CA ILE A 169 -19.25 1.26 11.24
C ILE A 169 -17.98 1.73 10.51
N GLY A 170 -17.02 2.31 11.24
CA GLY A 170 -15.72 2.69 10.72
C GLY A 170 -14.91 1.49 10.25
N LEU A 171 -14.84 0.45 11.08
CA LEU A 171 -14.20 -0.82 10.77
C LEU A 171 -14.91 -1.56 9.63
N GLU A 172 -16.24 -1.57 9.59
CA GLU A 172 -17.05 -2.15 8.52
C GLU A 172 -16.89 -1.37 7.22
N THR A 173 -16.74 -0.05 7.29
CA THR A 173 -16.47 0.80 6.11
C THR A 173 -15.06 0.54 5.57
N VAL A 174 -14.06 0.44 6.46
CA VAL A 174 -12.69 0.04 6.10
C VAL A 174 -12.67 -1.37 5.51
N ALA A 175 -13.35 -2.32 6.14
CA ALA A 175 -13.49 -3.68 5.63
C ALA A 175 -14.23 -3.71 4.29
N GLY A 176 -15.25 -2.88 4.09
CA GLY A 176 -15.94 -2.70 2.82
C GLY A 176 -15.02 -2.16 1.73
N TYR A 177 -14.15 -1.20 2.04
CA TYR A 177 -13.12 -0.73 1.11
C TYR A 177 -12.10 -1.83 0.77
N VAL A 178 -11.75 -2.67 1.74
CA VAL A 178 -10.79 -3.78 1.56
C VAL A 178 -11.39 -4.94 0.77
N VAL A 179 -12.64 -5.33 1.05
CA VAL A 179 -13.29 -6.53 0.50
C VAL A 179 -14.03 -6.24 -0.81
N ALA A 180 -14.64 -5.06 -0.94
CA ALA A 180 -15.54 -4.74 -2.06
C ALA A 180 -15.11 -3.51 -2.88
N GLY A 181 -14.11 -2.75 -2.43
CA GLY A 181 -13.68 -1.51 -3.06
C GLY A 181 -12.54 -1.66 -4.09
N PRO A 182 -12.35 -0.68 -5.01
CA PRO A 182 -11.23 -0.58 -5.94
C PRO A 182 -9.91 -0.13 -5.25
N VAL A 183 -9.78 -0.34 -3.94
CA VAL A 183 -8.71 0.19 -3.08
C VAL A 183 -7.54 -0.82 -3.00
N GLY A 184 -6.31 -0.34 -3.22
CA GLY A 184 -5.06 -1.11 -3.13
C GLY A 184 -4.45 -1.11 -1.72
N ALA A 185 -4.72 -0.07 -0.92
CA ALA A 185 -4.35 -0.03 0.49
C ALA A 185 -5.26 0.90 1.30
N VAL A 186 -5.60 0.51 2.54
CA VAL A 186 -6.21 1.42 3.53
C VAL A 186 -5.18 1.77 4.60
N ILE A 187 -5.04 3.03 5.01
CA ILE A 187 -4.17 3.45 6.11
C ILE A 187 -5.03 4.12 7.17
N VAL A 188 -5.23 3.45 8.29
CA VAL A 188 -5.87 4.04 9.45
C VAL A 188 -4.88 4.94 10.17
N LEU A 189 -5.31 6.18 10.39
CA LEU A 189 -4.71 7.20 11.22
C LEU A 189 -5.45 7.19 12.57
N GLY A 190 -4.70 7.27 13.67
CA GLY A 190 -5.23 7.26 15.03
C GLY A 190 -5.03 5.94 15.78
N SER A 191 -5.01 6.01 17.11
CA SER A 191 -4.77 4.86 18.00
C SER A 191 -6.03 4.05 18.32
N GLU A 192 -7.23 4.57 18.05
CA GLU A 192 -8.48 4.04 18.62
C GLU A 192 -8.94 2.73 17.97
N LEU A 193 -8.54 2.47 16.72
CA LEU A 193 -8.86 1.20 16.06
C LEU A 193 -8.01 0.02 16.56
N GLY A 194 -6.83 0.25 17.15
CA GLY A 194 -6.03 -0.83 17.74
C GLY A 194 -6.78 -1.54 18.87
N SER A 195 -7.49 -0.78 19.70
CA SER A 195 -8.36 -1.30 20.77
C SER A 195 -9.64 -1.95 20.25
N ALA A 196 -10.28 -1.38 19.23
CA ALA A 196 -11.54 -1.91 18.68
C ALA A 196 -11.33 -3.21 17.88
N ALA A 197 -10.18 -3.35 17.23
CA ALA A 197 -9.80 -4.52 16.46
C ALA A 197 -9.14 -5.61 17.31
N GLY A 198 -9.39 -5.67 18.64
CA GLY A 198 -9.05 -6.80 19.51
C GLY A 198 -7.55 -7.14 19.59
N ILE A 199 -6.69 -6.26 19.10
CA ILE A 199 -5.25 -6.37 19.24
C ILE A 199 -4.93 -5.97 20.68
N ALA A 200 -4.27 -6.87 21.41
CA ALA A 200 -3.97 -6.66 22.82
C ALA A 200 -3.35 -5.28 23.04
N PRO A 201 -3.84 -4.48 24.01
CA PRO A 201 -3.35 -3.12 24.19
C PRO A 201 -1.90 -3.16 24.64
N ALA A 202 -0.98 -2.91 23.72
CA ALA A 202 0.23 -2.20 24.11
C ALA A 202 -0.26 -0.81 24.55
N SER A 203 0.23 -0.33 25.69
CA SER A 203 -0.10 0.92 26.41
C SER A 203 -0.78 2.07 25.62
N PRO A 204 -1.54 2.97 26.28
CA PRO A 204 -2.02 4.22 25.65
C PRO A 204 -0.90 4.91 24.86
N GLY A 205 -1.06 5.05 23.54
CA GLY A 205 -0.05 5.58 22.62
C GLY A 205 0.87 4.57 21.92
N ALA A 206 0.69 3.25 22.09
CA ALA A 206 1.55 2.25 21.45
C ALA A 206 1.23 1.94 19.98
N PHE A 207 0.10 2.43 19.46
CA PHE A 207 -0.32 2.22 18.08
C PHE A 207 -0.42 3.57 17.34
N ALA A 208 0.39 3.69 16.29
CA ALA A 208 0.52 4.79 15.34
C ALA A 208 -0.45 4.66 14.12
N GLY A 209 -1.06 3.48 13.92
CA GLY A 209 -2.10 3.28 12.91
C GLY A 209 -2.33 1.82 12.54
N ILE A 210 -3.30 1.55 11.66
CA ILE A 210 -3.53 0.23 11.07
C ILE A 210 -3.50 0.35 9.55
N ALA A 211 -2.56 -0.26 8.83
CA ALA A 211 -2.66 -0.33 7.38
C ALA A 211 -3.27 -1.66 6.96
N VAL A 212 -4.13 -1.66 5.95
CA VAL A 212 -4.53 -2.85 5.23
C VAL A 212 -3.89 -2.78 3.86
N ILE A 213 -2.80 -3.50 3.65
CA ILE A 213 -2.07 -3.50 2.37
C ILE A 213 -2.23 -4.87 1.76
N GLY A 214 -2.82 -4.92 0.58
CA GLY A 214 -3.14 -6.18 -0.07
C GLY A 214 -4.06 -7.07 0.77
N GLY A 215 -4.82 -6.56 1.75
CA GLY A 215 -5.74 -7.33 2.62
C GLY A 215 -5.10 -8.04 3.83
N MET A 216 -3.83 -7.76 4.14
CA MET A 216 -3.25 -7.99 5.48
C MET A 216 -3.47 -6.77 6.38
N VAL A 217 -3.87 -6.99 7.64
CA VAL A 217 -3.94 -5.94 8.66
C VAL A 217 -2.56 -5.77 9.32
N TYR A 218 -1.93 -4.63 9.08
CA TYR A 218 -0.69 -4.20 9.71
C TYR A 218 -1.05 -3.26 10.84
N VAL A 219 -0.62 -3.55 12.06
CA VAL A 219 -0.75 -2.65 13.21
C VAL A 219 0.59 -1.95 13.37
N MET A 220 0.60 -0.64 13.18
CA MET A 220 1.80 0.19 13.23
C MET A 220 1.83 0.87 14.60
N GLY A 221 2.97 0.83 15.28
CA GLY A 221 3.28 1.57 16.51
C GLY A 221 4.40 2.60 16.28
N PRO A 222 4.66 3.50 17.24
CA PRO A 222 5.67 4.57 17.10
C PRO A 222 7.10 4.08 16.77
N GLN A 223 7.39 2.80 17.00
CA GLN A 223 8.70 2.19 16.73
C GLN A 223 8.65 0.82 16.03
N MET A 224 7.47 0.32 15.65
CA MET A 224 7.34 -1.07 15.18
C MET A 224 6.15 -1.24 14.23
N LEU A 225 6.33 -2.00 13.16
CA LEU A 225 5.25 -2.54 12.35
C LEU A 225 4.99 -3.97 12.88
N LEU A 226 3.77 -4.27 13.30
CA LEU A 226 3.31 -5.61 13.64
C LEU A 226 2.44 -6.10 12.47
N PRO A 227 2.82 -7.17 11.74
CA PRO A 227 1.87 -7.85 10.89
C PRO A 227 0.88 -8.54 11.83
N ALA A 228 -0.33 -7.99 11.98
CA ALA A 228 -1.38 -8.70 12.66
C ALA A 228 -1.96 -9.70 11.66
N ILE A 229 -1.42 -10.92 11.65
CA ILE A 229 -2.27 -12.05 11.26
C ILE A 229 -3.38 -12.04 12.31
N VAL A 230 -4.55 -11.54 11.97
CA VAL A 230 -5.70 -11.44 12.88
C VAL A 230 -6.25 -12.84 13.11
N SER A 231 -5.49 -13.72 13.77
CA SER A 231 -6.07 -14.91 14.36
C SER A 231 -6.89 -14.48 15.57
N GLY A 232 -8.20 -14.29 15.39
CA GLY A 232 -9.14 -14.26 16.50
C GLY A 232 -9.74 -12.92 16.91
N VAL A 233 -9.95 -11.97 15.99
CA VAL A 233 -10.83 -10.82 16.29
C VAL A 233 -12.04 -10.85 15.39
N ALA A 234 -13.20 -10.62 16.00
CA ALA A 234 -14.53 -10.59 15.44
C ALA A 234 -14.76 -9.49 14.36
N VAL A 235 -13.88 -9.39 13.36
CA VAL A 235 -14.08 -8.65 12.10
C VAL A 235 -14.98 -9.46 11.15
N GLY A 236 -15.91 -10.23 11.71
CA GLY A 236 -16.74 -11.19 11.01
C GLY A 236 -16.01 -12.52 10.75
N HIS A 237 -16.68 -13.62 11.07
CA HIS A 237 -16.26 -14.99 10.72
C HIS A 237 -15.94 -15.18 9.21
N ALA A 238 -16.33 -14.24 8.35
CA ALA A 238 -16.07 -14.24 6.92
C ALA A 238 -14.63 -13.85 6.52
N VAL A 239 -13.94 -12.94 7.23
CA VAL A 239 -12.58 -12.49 6.82
C VAL A 239 -11.52 -13.54 7.16
N ASN A 240 -11.61 -14.15 8.34
CA ASN A 240 -10.68 -15.18 8.79
C ASN A 240 -10.83 -16.54 8.09
N SER A 241 -11.95 -16.77 7.39
CA SER A 241 -12.16 -17.98 6.60
C SER A 241 -11.91 -17.77 5.09
N ALA A 242 -11.80 -16.51 4.63
CA ALA A 242 -11.64 -16.19 3.21
C ALA A 242 -10.19 -15.93 2.78
N ILE A 243 -9.27 -15.59 3.71
CA ILE A 243 -7.87 -15.26 3.38
C ILE A 243 -6.93 -16.36 3.86
N GLY A 244 -6.31 -17.06 2.91
CA GLY A 244 -5.29 -18.07 3.12
C GLY A 244 -3.88 -17.50 3.06
N PHE A 245 -3.01 -17.98 3.94
CA PHE A 245 -1.57 -17.80 3.87
C PHE A 245 -0.89 -19.16 4.00
N ARG A 246 0.08 -19.42 3.13
CA ARG A 246 0.91 -20.63 3.22
C ARG A 246 2.30 -20.40 2.67
N THR A 247 3.22 -21.27 3.04
CA THR A 247 4.52 -21.36 2.37
C THR A 247 4.36 -22.03 1.00
N LEU A 248 5.40 -21.90 0.17
CA LEU A 248 5.51 -22.70 -1.05
C LEU A 248 5.49 -24.19 -0.72
N THR A 249 4.66 -24.95 -1.45
CA THR A 249 4.71 -26.41 -1.42
C THR A 249 6.01 -26.91 -2.03
N GLN A 250 6.39 -28.16 -1.77
CA GLN A 250 7.58 -28.74 -2.41
C GLN A 250 7.44 -28.77 -3.94
N GLU A 251 6.24 -29.07 -4.46
CA GLU A 251 5.97 -29.08 -5.91
C GLU A 251 6.17 -27.69 -6.53
N GLU A 252 5.70 -26.62 -5.86
CA GLU A 252 5.92 -25.24 -6.30
C GLU A 252 7.39 -24.82 -6.23
N ARG A 253 8.11 -25.26 -5.20
CA ARG A 253 9.56 -25.03 -5.08
C ARG A 253 10.30 -25.70 -6.24
N ASP A 254 9.98 -26.95 -6.54
CA ASP A 254 10.62 -27.71 -7.61
C ASP A 254 10.24 -27.17 -8.99
N PHE A 255 9.01 -26.70 -9.17
CA PHE A 255 8.57 -25.99 -10.36
C PHE A 255 9.38 -24.70 -10.56
N ALA A 256 9.47 -23.86 -9.54
CA ALA A 256 10.23 -22.61 -9.59
C ALA A 256 11.73 -22.84 -9.83
N ARG A 257 12.31 -23.90 -9.24
CA ARG A 257 13.72 -24.26 -9.45
C ARG A 257 14.07 -24.54 -10.90
N LYS A 258 13.12 -24.87 -11.78
CA LYS A 258 13.38 -25.04 -13.22
C LYS A 258 13.85 -23.74 -13.88
N VAL A 259 13.39 -22.58 -13.36
CA VAL A 259 13.73 -21.25 -13.87
C VAL A 259 14.79 -20.59 -12.99
N PHE A 260 14.51 -20.48 -11.69
CA PHE A 260 15.27 -19.65 -10.74
C PHE A 260 16.44 -20.36 -10.05
N PHE A 261 16.57 -21.68 -10.21
CA PHE A 261 17.54 -22.50 -9.45
C PHE A 261 17.43 -22.19 -7.95
N ASP A 262 18.53 -22.00 -7.23
CA ASP A 262 18.54 -21.66 -5.80
C ASP A 262 18.61 -20.15 -5.53
N LYS A 263 18.27 -19.31 -6.52
CA LYS A 263 18.38 -17.84 -6.41
C LYS A 263 17.09 -17.15 -5.97
N LEU A 264 16.01 -17.90 -5.81
CA LEU A 264 14.79 -17.41 -5.22
C LEU A 264 14.90 -17.46 -3.69
N PRO A 265 14.43 -16.44 -2.95
CA PRO A 265 14.35 -16.48 -1.48
C PRO A 265 13.21 -17.37 -0.99
N TYR A 266 13.26 -18.67 -1.29
CA TYR A 266 12.17 -19.63 -1.10
C TYR A 266 11.53 -19.62 0.29
N ASP A 267 12.34 -19.46 1.34
CA ASP A 267 11.86 -19.52 2.73
C ASP A 267 11.19 -18.22 3.18
N ARG A 268 11.44 -17.12 2.46
CA ARG A 268 10.80 -15.82 2.67
C ARG A 268 9.44 -15.75 1.98
N ILE A 269 9.20 -16.55 0.94
CA ILE A 269 7.97 -16.47 0.15
C ILE A 269 6.75 -17.02 0.91
N ARG A 270 5.63 -16.29 0.82
CA ARG A 270 4.30 -16.65 1.34
C ARG A 270 3.26 -16.46 0.25
N ILE A 271 2.53 -17.52 -0.08
CA ILE A 271 1.43 -17.50 -1.04
C ILE A 271 0.15 -17.07 -0.34
N THR A 272 -0.66 -16.24 -1.01
CA THR A 272 -1.96 -15.78 -0.49
C THR A 272 -3.03 -15.65 -1.56
N ASN A 273 -4.31 -15.60 -1.17
CA ASN A 273 -5.50 -15.49 -2.04
C ASN A 273 -6.24 -14.16 -1.85
N LEU A 274 -5.52 -13.12 -1.46
CA LEU A 274 -6.04 -11.79 -1.24
C LEU A 274 -6.74 -11.28 -2.51
N SER A 275 -8.06 -11.38 -2.53
CA SER A 275 -8.87 -11.02 -3.69
C SER A 275 -9.23 -9.54 -3.62
N HIS A 276 -8.78 -8.80 -4.62
CA HIS A 276 -9.36 -7.53 -5.02
C HIS A 276 -10.58 -7.78 -5.93
N SER A 277 -11.49 -6.81 -6.02
CA SER A 277 -12.49 -6.70 -7.09
C SER A 277 -11.79 -6.65 -8.47
N GLY A 278 -11.50 -7.82 -9.05
CA GLY A 278 -10.78 -7.97 -10.33
C GLY A 278 -9.73 -9.08 -10.41
N GLY A 279 -9.46 -9.87 -9.36
CA GLY A 279 -8.65 -11.10 -9.46
C GLY A 279 -7.16 -10.91 -9.80
N ARG A 280 -6.60 -9.75 -9.43
CA ARG A 280 -5.22 -9.34 -9.74
C ARG A 280 -4.19 -9.97 -8.81
N LYS A 281 -3.07 -10.40 -9.40
CA LYS A 281 -1.91 -10.99 -8.72
C LYS A 281 -0.94 -9.86 -8.37
N PHE A 282 -0.18 -10.01 -7.29
CA PHE A 282 0.80 -9.00 -6.87
C PHE A 282 1.88 -9.61 -5.98
N VAL A 283 3.03 -8.93 -5.89
CA VAL A 283 4.13 -9.30 -4.97
C VAL A 283 4.57 -8.11 -4.14
N LEU A 284 4.74 -8.31 -2.83
CA LEU A 284 5.15 -7.27 -1.90
C LEU A 284 6.20 -7.77 -0.90
N PRO A 285 7.27 -6.98 -0.62
CA PRO A 285 8.15 -7.26 0.49
C PRO A 285 7.45 -6.98 1.83
N ASN A 286 7.68 -7.83 2.81
CA ASN A 286 7.42 -7.54 4.21
C ASN A 286 8.69 -6.94 4.84
N PRO A 287 8.70 -5.64 5.19
CA PRO A 287 9.88 -4.98 5.73
C PRO A 287 10.26 -5.43 7.16
N ILE A 288 9.46 -6.28 7.80
CA ILE A 288 9.58 -6.62 9.23
C ILE A 288 10.38 -7.92 9.41
N ASP A 289 9.87 -9.01 8.86
CA ASP A 289 10.51 -10.33 8.95
C ASP A 289 11.26 -10.68 7.66
N GLY A 290 11.27 -9.76 6.69
CA GLY A 290 11.86 -9.96 5.37
C GLY A 290 11.06 -10.91 4.49
N SER A 291 9.90 -11.42 4.90
CA SER A 291 9.07 -12.28 4.05
C SER A 291 8.62 -11.57 2.77
N ILE A 292 8.17 -12.33 1.79
CA ILE A 292 7.74 -11.83 0.48
C ILE A 292 6.37 -12.43 0.21
N LEU A 293 5.36 -11.57 0.12
CA LEU A 293 3.99 -11.98 -0.15
C LEU A 293 3.80 -12.09 -1.65
N VAL A 294 3.28 -13.23 -2.09
CA VAL A 294 2.91 -13.50 -3.49
C VAL A 294 1.42 -13.80 -3.51
N ASN A 295 0.63 -12.83 -3.96
CA ASN A 295 -0.79 -12.99 -4.08
C ASN A 295 -1.14 -13.66 -5.40
N MET A 296 -1.78 -14.82 -5.29
CA MET A 296 -2.22 -15.63 -6.42
C MET A 296 -3.74 -15.56 -6.62
N GLY A 297 -4.48 -14.89 -5.73
CA GLY A 297 -5.93 -14.75 -5.83
C GLY A 297 -6.61 -16.12 -6.01
N ASP A 298 -7.41 -16.26 -7.06
CA ASP A 298 -8.10 -17.50 -7.41
C ASP A 298 -7.15 -18.69 -7.68
N ALA A 299 -5.89 -18.41 -8.02
CA ALA A 299 -4.86 -19.44 -8.24
C ALA A 299 -4.25 -19.99 -6.93
N TYR A 300 -4.71 -19.56 -5.75
CA TYR A 300 -4.09 -19.94 -4.47
C TYR A 300 -4.12 -21.44 -4.16
N SER A 301 -5.26 -22.11 -4.41
CA SER A 301 -5.48 -23.51 -4.02
C SER A 301 -6.20 -24.37 -5.05
N ASN A 302 -6.93 -23.78 -6.00
CA ASN A 302 -7.58 -24.54 -7.07
C ASN A 302 -7.68 -23.67 -8.35
N PRO A 303 -6.95 -23.98 -9.43
CA PRO A 303 -6.18 -25.20 -9.67
C PRO A 303 -4.81 -25.25 -8.97
N ASP A 304 -4.45 -24.23 -8.19
CA ASP A 304 -3.12 -23.94 -7.60
C ASP A 304 -2.18 -23.13 -8.53
N PRO A 305 -1.11 -22.49 -7.99
CA PRO A 305 -0.28 -21.56 -8.75
C PRO A 305 0.39 -22.17 -9.97
N ILE A 306 0.77 -23.46 -9.93
CA ILE A 306 1.52 -24.11 -11.01
C ILE A 306 0.60 -24.70 -12.09
N ARG A 307 -0.69 -24.88 -11.79
CA ARG A 307 -1.71 -25.37 -12.74
C ARG A 307 -2.62 -24.27 -13.27
N TYR A 308 -2.55 -23.06 -12.70
CA TYR A 308 -3.39 -21.94 -13.10
C TYR A 308 -3.07 -21.41 -14.50
N THR A 309 -4.13 -21.08 -15.24
CA THR A 309 -4.10 -20.43 -16.53
C THR A 309 -5.15 -19.31 -16.58
N SER A 310 -4.96 -18.35 -17.48
CA SER A 310 -5.92 -17.29 -17.79
C SER A 310 -5.80 -16.88 -19.26
N GLY A 311 -6.66 -15.98 -19.73
CA GLY A 311 -6.59 -15.48 -21.11
C GLY A 311 -5.25 -14.81 -21.44
N GLU A 312 -4.68 -14.07 -20.49
CA GLU A 312 -3.37 -13.41 -20.63
C GLU A 312 -2.20 -14.40 -20.42
N TYR A 313 -2.40 -15.40 -19.56
CA TYR A 313 -1.39 -16.41 -19.21
C TYR A 313 -1.89 -17.81 -19.56
N PRO A 314 -1.84 -18.21 -20.84
CA PRO A 314 -2.47 -19.45 -21.31
C PRO A 314 -1.72 -20.72 -20.87
N ILE A 315 -0.47 -20.61 -20.41
CA ILE A 315 0.35 -21.75 -20.03
C ILE A 315 0.29 -22.00 -18.51
N PRO A 316 0.08 -23.25 -18.05
CA PRO A 316 0.05 -23.57 -16.63
C PRO A 316 1.27 -23.05 -15.88
N GLY A 317 1.04 -22.26 -14.84
CA GLY A 317 2.09 -21.70 -13.99
C GLY A 317 2.86 -20.52 -14.59
N GLN A 318 2.48 -20.02 -15.78
CA GLN A 318 3.14 -18.86 -16.40
C GLN A 318 3.03 -17.61 -15.52
N VAL A 319 1.83 -17.28 -15.05
CA VAL A 319 1.65 -16.15 -14.11
C VAL A 319 2.41 -16.35 -12.81
N PHE A 320 2.57 -17.61 -12.36
CA PHE A 320 3.35 -17.87 -11.15
C PHE A 320 4.85 -17.62 -11.38
N ILE A 321 5.40 -17.96 -12.55
CA ILE A 321 6.78 -17.58 -12.92
C ILE A 321 6.94 -16.06 -13.00
N HIS A 322 5.95 -15.35 -13.53
CA HIS A 322 5.93 -13.89 -13.54
C HIS A 322 6.06 -13.31 -12.12
N GLU A 323 5.14 -13.67 -11.22
CA GLU A 323 5.16 -13.17 -9.84
C GLU A 323 6.44 -13.60 -9.09
N LEU A 324 6.94 -14.82 -9.33
CA LEU A 324 8.21 -15.25 -8.73
C LEU A 324 9.42 -14.46 -9.23
N THR A 325 9.35 -13.84 -10.41
CA THR A 325 10.39 -12.91 -10.87
C THR A 325 10.43 -11.67 -9.99
N HIS A 326 9.29 -11.13 -9.57
CA HIS A 326 9.24 -10.05 -8.58
C HIS A 326 9.76 -10.49 -7.21
N ALA A 327 9.44 -11.72 -6.78
CA ALA A 327 9.99 -12.25 -5.54
C ALA A 327 11.53 -12.43 -5.62
N TRP A 328 12.05 -12.80 -6.78
CA TRP A 328 13.50 -12.84 -7.06
C TRP A 328 14.10 -11.43 -7.02
N GLN A 329 13.46 -10.42 -7.62
CA GLN A 329 13.89 -9.02 -7.57
C GLN A 329 13.97 -8.52 -6.12
N ILE A 330 12.93 -8.75 -5.31
CA ILE A 330 12.94 -8.40 -3.87
C ILE A 330 14.05 -9.15 -3.11
N GLY A 331 14.35 -10.38 -3.51
CA GLY A 331 15.39 -11.20 -2.89
C GLY A 331 16.82 -10.75 -3.19
N ASN A 332 17.05 -10.20 -4.39
CA ASN A 332 18.39 -9.96 -4.94
C ASN A 332 18.73 -8.47 -5.15
N THR A 333 17.77 -7.56 -5.03
CA THR A 333 18.00 -6.10 -5.11
C THR A 333 18.16 -5.46 -3.73
N SER A 334 18.99 -4.41 -3.64
CA SER A 334 19.31 -3.70 -2.38
C SER A 334 18.40 -2.51 -2.07
N PHE A 335 17.33 -2.29 -2.85
CA PHE A 335 16.51 -1.09 -2.79
C PHE A 335 15.01 -1.43 -2.75
N MET A 336 14.41 -1.35 -1.55
CA MET A 336 12.97 -1.58 -1.31
C MET A 336 11.98 -0.42 -1.59
N PRO A 337 12.35 0.86 -1.77
CA PRO A 337 11.33 1.93 -1.98
C PRO A 337 10.63 1.94 -3.34
N GLY A 338 11.11 1.17 -4.32
CA GLY A 338 10.54 1.14 -5.68
C GLY A 338 9.68 -0.09 -6.02
N LEU A 339 9.60 -1.07 -5.12
CA LEU A 339 8.98 -2.39 -5.37
C LEU A 339 7.52 -2.47 -4.89
N ILE A 340 6.77 -1.36 -5.00
CA ILE A 340 5.33 -1.47 -5.24
C ILE A 340 5.22 -1.62 -6.75
N CYS A 341 5.52 -2.82 -7.26
CA CYS A 341 5.49 -3.10 -8.69
C CYS A 341 4.07 -2.90 -9.23
N ASP A 342 4.00 -1.99 -10.21
CA ASP A 342 3.08 -1.74 -11.32
C ASP A 342 1.64 -2.31 -11.38
N SER A 343 1.05 -2.76 -10.27
CA SER A 343 -0.39 -3.07 -10.21
C SER A 343 -1.29 -1.84 -10.33
N ILE A 344 -0.71 -0.64 -10.29
CA ILE A 344 -1.41 0.64 -10.17
C ILE A 344 -1.26 1.55 -11.41
N LEU A 345 -0.18 1.52 -12.22
CA LEU A 345 0.04 2.59 -13.23
C LEU A 345 0.36 2.19 -14.68
N HIS A 346 0.79 0.97 -15.05
CA HIS A 346 1.02 0.67 -16.48
C HIS A 346 0.47 -0.68 -16.93
N ARG A 347 -0.56 -0.64 -17.79
CA ARG A 347 -1.13 -1.79 -18.52
C ARG A 347 -0.42 -2.11 -19.83
N ASP A 348 0.66 -1.42 -20.18
CA ASP A 348 1.15 -1.37 -21.56
C ASP A 348 2.56 -1.96 -21.76
N TYR A 349 2.83 -3.14 -21.18
CA TYR A 349 3.95 -3.94 -21.67
C TYR A 349 3.54 -5.39 -21.94
N SER A 350 3.01 -5.60 -23.14
CA SER A 350 2.96 -6.92 -23.75
C SER A 350 4.21 -7.08 -24.62
N TYR A 351 5.06 -8.05 -24.30
CA TYR A 351 6.15 -8.55 -25.17
C TYR A 351 5.68 -8.92 -26.58
N ARG A 352 4.37 -9.14 -26.76
CA ARG A 352 3.69 -9.50 -28.01
C ARG A 352 3.00 -8.35 -28.73
N ASP A 353 3.51 -7.12 -28.63
CA ASP A 353 3.36 -6.26 -29.81
C ASP A 353 4.22 -6.92 -30.91
N GLU A 354 3.59 -7.40 -31.99
CA GLU A 354 4.16 -8.29 -33.02
C GLU A 354 5.48 -7.75 -33.65
N ASN A 355 5.80 -6.48 -33.38
CA ASN A 355 6.99 -5.78 -33.81
C ASN A 355 8.27 -6.02 -32.96
N ASN A 356 8.22 -6.63 -31.76
CA ASN A 356 9.39 -6.73 -30.88
C ASN A 356 10.08 -8.11 -30.82
N LEU A 357 9.38 -9.20 -31.13
CA LEU A 357 9.98 -10.55 -31.21
C LEU A 357 10.89 -10.72 -32.43
N SER A 358 10.65 -9.95 -33.49
CA SER A 358 11.51 -9.90 -34.68
C SER A 358 12.69 -8.94 -34.52
N ASN A 359 12.66 -8.07 -33.50
CA ASN A 359 13.71 -7.10 -33.23
C ASN A 359 14.72 -7.67 -32.23
N THR A 360 15.73 -8.40 -32.70
CA THR A 360 16.76 -8.98 -31.82
C THR A 360 17.67 -7.94 -31.14
N ASP A 361 17.49 -6.63 -31.37
CA ASP A 361 18.31 -5.61 -30.71
C ASP A 361 18.04 -5.52 -29.20
N TRP A 362 16.86 -5.93 -28.71
CA TRP A 362 16.58 -5.92 -27.28
C TRP A 362 17.43 -6.93 -26.51
N SER A 363 17.79 -8.07 -27.11
CA SER A 363 18.63 -9.08 -26.45
C SER A 363 20.09 -8.64 -26.29
N ARG A 364 20.47 -7.50 -26.87
CA ARG A 364 21.77 -6.86 -26.66
C ARG A 364 21.76 -5.83 -25.54
N ARG A 365 20.58 -5.50 -25.00
CA ARG A 365 20.44 -4.54 -23.90
C ARG A 365 20.83 -5.18 -22.58
N SER A 366 21.32 -4.38 -21.64
CA SER A 366 21.56 -4.86 -20.27
C SER A 366 20.23 -5.09 -19.53
N TRP A 367 20.21 -6.07 -18.63
CA TRP A 367 19.09 -6.39 -17.75
C TRP A 367 18.53 -5.17 -17.01
N SER A 368 19.43 -4.35 -16.45
CA SER A 368 19.10 -3.10 -15.74
C SER A 368 18.52 -1.99 -16.63
N SER A 369 18.51 -2.15 -17.95
CA SER A 369 17.85 -1.19 -18.85
C SER A 369 16.35 -1.46 -18.99
N PHE A 370 15.87 -2.62 -18.55
CA PHE A 370 14.46 -2.97 -18.51
C PHE A 370 13.86 -2.57 -17.16
N ASN A 371 12.60 -2.14 -17.17
CA ASN A 371 11.86 -1.96 -15.93
C ASN A 371 11.50 -3.34 -15.32
N LEU A 372 11.01 -3.34 -14.07
CA LEU A 372 10.78 -4.57 -13.30
C LEU A 372 9.71 -5.49 -13.93
N GLU A 373 8.68 -4.92 -14.57
CA GLU A 373 7.65 -5.68 -15.29
C GLU A 373 8.17 -6.24 -16.61
N GLN A 374 8.94 -5.46 -17.35
CA GLN A 374 9.61 -5.91 -18.58
C GLN A 374 10.53 -7.09 -18.30
N GLN A 375 11.26 -7.03 -17.19
CA GLN A 375 12.05 -8.14 -16.69
C GLN A 375 11.18 -9.37 -16.42
N ALA A 376 10.05 -9.23 -15.70
CA ALA A 376 9.14 -10.34 -15.42
C ALA A 376 8.54 -10.97 -16.69
N HIS A 377 8.15 -10.14 -17.66
CA HIS A 377 7.64 -10.58 -18.96
C HIS A 377 8.69 -11.33 -19.79
N ILE A 378 9.94 -10.84 -19.86
CA ILE A 378 11.02 -11.58 -20.56
C ILE A 378 11.13 -13.02 -20.05
N ILE A 379 10.98 -13.24 -18.74
CA ILE A 379 11.07 -14.57 -18.12
C ILE A 379 9.79 -15.39 -18.36
N ASP A 380 8.61 -14.81 -18.18
CA ASP A 380 7.35 -15.53 -18.33
C ASP A 380 7.03 -15.88 -19.79
N ASP A 381 7.45 -15.08 -20.76
CA ASP A 381 7.24 -15.31 -22.19
C ASP A 381 8.18 -16.38 -22.71
N TRP A 382 9.44 -16.38 -22.26
CA TRP A 382 10.35 -17.51 -22.52
C TRP A 382 9.78 -18.80 -21.93
N PHE A 383 9.27 -18.75 -20.70
CA PHE A 383 8.62 -19.90 -20.07
C PHE A 383 7.38 -20.34 -20.86
N GLN A 384 6.57 -19.40 -21.36
CA GLN A 384 5.39 -19.68 -22.17
C GLN A 384 5.75 -20.55 -23.39
N VAL A 385 6.78 -20.16 -24.13
CA VAL A 385 7.21 -20.85 -25.36
C VAL A 385 7.81 -22.22 -25.07
N TYR A 386 8.61 -22.34 -24.00
CA TYR A 386 9.43 -23.52 -23.75
C TYR A 386 8.99 -24.40 -22.57
N SER A 387 7.84 -24.14 -21.96
CA SER A 387 7.31 -24.86 -20.79
C SER A 387 7.32 -26.39 -20.90
N ALA A 388 7.20 -26.93 -22.12
CA ALA A 388 7.28 -28.38 -22.38
C ALA A 388 8.69 -28.96 -22.20
N ASP A 389 9.74 -28.21 -22.57
CA ASP A 389 11.14 -28.59 -22.38
C ASP A 389 12.04 -27.35 -22.32
N LEU A 390 12.26 -26.87 -21.09
CA LEU A 390 13.09 -25.71 -20.76
C LEU A 390 14.59 -25.93 -21.03
N ASN A 391 15.01 -27.17 -21.34
CA ASN A 391 16.39 -27.53 -21.69
C ASN A 391 16.54 -27.90 -23.16
N SER A 392 15.49 -27.74 -23.96
CA SER A 392 15.56 -27.97 -25.41
C SER A 392 16.59 -27.05 -26.06
N VAL A 393 17.19 -27.50 -27.16
CA VAL A 393 18.14 -26.68 -27.94
C VAL A 393 17.53 -25.34 -28.36
N LEU A 394 16.21 -25.29 -28.59
CA LEU A 394 15.49 -24.06 -28.90
C LEU A 394 15.41 -23.14 -27.67
N ALA A 395 15.05 -23.67 -26.50
CA ALA A 395 14.98 -22.90 -25.26
C ALA A 395 16.32 -22.29 -24.86
N LEU A 396 17.41 -23.06 -25.03
CA LEU A 396 18.77 -22.64 -24.68
C LEU A 396 19.38 -21.64 -25.67
N ASN A 397 18.90 -21.61 -26.91
CA ASN A 397 19.34 -20.66 -27.94
C ASN A 397 18.41 -19.45 -28.08
N ASP A 398 17.32 -19.38 -27.30
CA ASP A 398 16.42 -18.25 -27.32
C ASP A 398 17.11 -16.99 -26.79
N PRO A 399 16.93 -15.82 -27.43
CA PRO A 399 17.53 -14.59 -26.98
C PRO A 399 17.16 -14.19 -25.54
N ALA A 400 16.03 -14.58 -24.98
CA ALA A 400 15.69 -14.32 -23.58
C ALA A 400 16.54 -15.16 -22.60
N PHE A 401 17.05 -16.31 -23.04
CA PHE A 401 17.72 -17.27 -22.16
C PHE A 401 19.04 -16.75 -21.58
N HIS A 402 19.71 -15.80 -22.25
CA HIS A 402 20.90 -15.18 -21.67
C HIS A 402 20.56 -14.39 -20.39
N PHE A 403 19.41 -13.69 -20.31
CA PHE A 403 18.98 -13.03 -19.07
C PHE A 403 18.70 -14.04 -17.96
N ILE A 404 18.11 -15.18 -18.30
CA ILE A 404 17.88 -16.26 -17.33
C ILE A 404 19.20 -16.79 -16.78
N THR A 405 20.17 -17.06 -17.65
CA THR A 405 21.44 -17.65 -17.25
C THR A 405 22.40 -16.67 -16.60
N GLU A 406 22.45 -15.42 -17.05
CA GLU A 406 23.40 -14.41 -16.58
C GLU A 406 22.89 -13.58 -15.41
N ASN A 407 21.57 -13.39 -15.28
CA ASN A 407 20.95 -12.59 -14.21
C ASN A 407 20.20 -13.49 -13.23
N VAL A 408 19.12 -14.13 -13.67
CA VAL A 408 18.19 -14.84 -12.78
C VAL A 408 18.88 -15.98 -12.03
N ARG A 409 19.61 -16.85 -12.74
CA ARG A 409 20.31 -18.01 -12.15
C ARG A 409 21.61 -17.66 -11.43
N THR A 410 22.15 -16.44 -11.61
CA THR A 410 23.34 -15.98 -10.87
C THR A 410 22.99 -15.10 -9.66
N GLY A 411 21.80 -14.50 -9.64
CA GLY A 411 21.39 -13.50 -8.65
C GLY A 411 21.97 -12.11 -8.93
N ARG A 412 22.22 -11.76 -10.19
CA ARG A 412 22.74 -10.44 -10.59
C ARG A 412 21.61 -9.56 -11.12
N ASP A 413 21.38 -8.45 -10.45
CA ASP A 413 20.55 -7.34 -10.92
C ASP A 413 21.36 -6.34 -11.77
#